data_AF-A0A850LPN3-F1
#
_entry.id   AF-A0A850LPN3-F1
#
_cell.length_a   1.000
_cell.length_b   1.000
_cell.length_c   1.000
_cell.angle_alpha   90.00
_cell.angle_beta   90.00
_cell.angle_gamma   90.00
#
_symmetry.space_group_name_H-M   'P 1'
#
loop_
_entity.id
_entity.type
_entity.pdbx_description
1 polymer ?
#
loop_
_entity_poly.entity_id
_entity_poly.type
_entity_poly.pdbx_seq_one_letter_code
_entity_poly.pdbx_strand_id
1 'polypeptide(L)'
;MICTISKHKAEAKGCSDALFMDWRGYVAEATGANVFFVKDGEVHTPLADCFLNGITRQTVIGMLKDKGITVHERRIKPEEMEGFEQCWLTGTAAEVTPVGQIGPYTFEVGQMTRDIAAEYEALVRA
;
A
#
# COMPACT_ATOMS: atom_id res chain seq x y z
N MET A 1 -2.73 -20.03 6.98
CA MET A 1 -1.49 -20.32 6.22
C MET A 1 -1.47 -19.70 4.81
N ILE A 2 -2.48 -18.94 4.37
CA ILE A 2 -2.49 -18.36 3.00
C ILE A 2 -1.35 -17.35 2.80
N CYS A 3 -1.18 -16.42 3.73
CA CYS A 3 -0.13 -15.39 3.69
C CYS A 3 1.27 -16.00 3.59
N THR A 4 1.61 -16.92 4.50
CA THR A 4 2.92 -17.60 4.53
C THR A 4 3.24 -18.31 3.21
N ILE A 5 2.29 -19.11 2.70
CA ILE A 5 2.50 -19.86 1.45
C ILE A 5 2.67 -18.90 0.27
N SER A 6 1.91 -17.82 0.24
CA SER A 6 1.96 -16.85 -0.86
C SER A 6 3.26 -16.04 -0.83
N LYS A 7 3.72 -15.64 0.37
CA LYS A 7 5.00 -14.97 0.56
C LYS A 7 6.15 -15.84 0.08
N HIS A 8 6.22 -17.10 0.51
CA HIS A 8 7.28 -18.02 0.05
C HIS A 8 7.26 -18.22 -1.47
N LYS A 9 6.07 -18.28 -2.09
CA LYS A 9 5.94 -18.35 -3.56
C LYS A 9 6.43 -17.08 -4.26
N ALA A 10 6.23 -15.91 -3.67
CA ALA A 10 6.72 -14.65 -4.20
C ALA A 10 8.24 -14.53 -4.04
N GLU A 11 8.77 -14.92 -2.88
CA GLU A 11 10.21 -14.98 -2.59
C GLU A 11 10.94 -15.92 -3.54
N ALA A 12 10.37 -17.09 -3.85
CA ALA A 12 10.91 -18.01 -4.84
C ALA A 12 10.97 -17.43 -6.27
N LYS A 13 10.23 -16.34 -6.55
CA LYS A 13 10.27 -15.58 -7.80
C LYS A 13 11.12 -14.31 -7.71
N GLY A 14 11.80 -14.08 -6.59
CA GLY A 14 12.64 -12.89 -6.36
C GLY A 14 11.89 -11.66 -5.84
N CYS A 15 10.62 -11.79 -5.43
CA CYS A 15 9.83 -10.70 -4.87
C CYS A 15 9.86 -10.72 -3.33
N SER A 16 9.69 -9.55 -2.69
CA SER A 16 9.71 -9.45 -1.22
C SER A 16 8.38 -9.82 -0.54
N ASP A 17 7.27 -9.71 -1.27
CA ASP A 17 5.93 -9.96 -0.77
C ASP A 17 4.97 -10.32 -1.94
N ALA A 18 3.75 -10.72 -1.62
CA ALA A 18 2.67 -10.94 -2.57
C ALA A 18 1.54 -9.93 -2.37
N LEU A 19 1.05 -9.35 -3.48
CA LEU A 19 -0.19 -8.58 -3.50
C LEU A 19 -1.38 -9.52 -3.70
N PHE A 20 -2.41 -9.37 -2.89
CA PHE A 20 -3.66 -10.12 -2.98
C PHE A 20 -4.76 -9.32 -3.67
N MET A 21 -5.61 -10.08 -4.34
CA MET A 21 -6.89 -9.63 -4.85
C MET A 21 -8.01 -10.21 -3.98
N ASP A 22 -9.12 -9.48 -3.90
CA ASP A 22 -10.36 -10.00 -3.34
C ASP A 22 -10.99 -11.05 -4.28
N TRP A 23 -12.04 -11.71 -3.80
CA TRP A 23 -12.77 -12.72 -4.57
C TRP A 23 -13.51 -12.15 -5.80
N ARG A 24 -13.60 -10.81 -5.93
CA ARG A 24 -14.23 -10.10 -7.05
C ARG A 24 -13.19 -9.67 -8.09
N GLY A 25 -11.89 -9.84 -7.80
CA GLY A 25 -10.78 -9.45 -8.67
C GLY A 25 -10.29 -8.02 -8.46
N TYR A 26 -10.68 -7.33 -7.38
CA TYR A 26 -10.10 -6.03 -7.02
C TYR A 26 -8.84 -6.20 -6.17
N VAL A 27 -7.93 -5.24 -6.21
CA VAL A 27 -6.78 -5.19 -5.31
C VAL A 27 -7.26 -5.07 -3.87
N ALA A 28 -6.70 -5.89 -2.97
CA ALA A 28 -7.03 -5.90 -1.55
C ALA A 28 -5.87 -5.38 -0.68
N GLU A 29 -4.87 -6.21 -0.40
CA GLU A 29 -3.72 -5.88 0.45
C GLU A 29 -2.52 -6.81 0.15
N ALA A 30 -1.36 -6.58 0.76
CA ALA A 30 -0.24 -7.51 0.75
C ALA A 30 -0.39 -8.59 1.85
N THR A 31 0.55 -9.53 1.95
CA THR A 31 0.38 -10.69 2.87
C THR A 31 0.26 -10.32 4.35
N GLY A 32 0.68 -9.11 4.74
CA GLY A 32 0.51 -8.59 6.11
C GLY A 32 0.49 -7.06 6.20
N ALA A 33 0.16 -6.35 5.11
CA ALA A 33 0.19 -4.89 5.07
C ALA A 33 -0.84 -4.36 4.07
N ASN A 34 -1.49 -3.24 4.39
CA ASN A 34 -2.39 -2.56 3.45
C ASN A 34 -1.58 -1.81 2.38
N VAL A 35 -2.16 -1.58 1.21
CA VAL A 35 -1.49 -0.93 0.07
C VAL A 35 -2.08 0.44 -0.24
N PHE A 36 -1.23 1.34 -0.71
CA PHE A 36 -1.58 2.68 -1.16
C PHE A 36 -0.90 2.98 -2.48
N PHE A 37 -1.55 3.82 -3.28
CA PHE A 37 -1.08 4.28 -4.58
C PHE A 37 -1.24 5.79 -4.71
N VAL A 38 -0.40 6.42 -5.53
CA VAL A 38 -0.51 7.86 -5.86
C VAL A 38 -0.83 8.02 -7.34
N LYS A 39 -1.74 8.94 -7.64
CA LYS A 39 -2.03 9.39 -9.00
C LYS A 39 -2.42 10.86 -9.01
N ASP A 40 -1.80 11.66 -9.87
CA ASP A 40 -2.15 13.06 -10.06
C ASP A 40 -2.14 13.87 -8.74
N GLY A 41 -1.22 13.53 -7.82
CA GLY A 41 -1.09 14.16 -6.49
C GLY A 41 -2.12 13.73 -5.45
N GLU A 42 -3.02 12.80 -5.78
CA GLU A 42 -4.00 12.22 -4.85
C GLU A 42 -3.65 10.78 -4.46
N VAL A 43 -4.14 10.35 -3.29
CA VAL A 43 -3.85 9.02 -2.76
C VAL A 43 -5.05 8.11 -2.94
N HIS A 44 -4.82 6.90 -3.44
CA HIS A 44 -5.81 5.85 -3.57
C HIS A 44 -5.41 4.64 -2.74
N THR A 45 -6.36 4.08 -1.99
CA THR A 45 -6.16 2.82 -1.27
C THR A 45 -7.41 1.96 -1.40
N PRO A 46 -7.28 0.63 -1.45
CA PRO A 46 -8.42 -0.26 -1.47
C PRO A 46 -9.39 0.04 -0.31
N LEU A 47 -10.69 0.03 -0.64
CA LEU A 47 -11.75 0.07 0.37
C LEU A 47 -11.65 -1.18 1.24
N ALA A 48 -11.47 -1.00 2.55
CA ALA A 48 -11.32 -2.10 3.50
C ALA A 48 -12.66 -2.79 3.83
N ASP A 49 -13.29 -3.39 2.83
CA ASP A 49 -14.57 -4.11 2.95
C ASP A 49 -14.43 -5.64 3.04
N CYS A 50 -13.25 -6.18 2.75
CA CYS A 50 -12.98 -7.63 2.74
C CYS A 50 -11.62 -8.03 3.36
N PHE A 51 -10.90 -7.07 3.94
CA PHE A 51 -9.62 -7.27 4.61
C PHE A 51 -9.51 -6.35 5.84
N LEU A 52 -8.43 -6.48 6.62
CA LEU A 52 -8.29 -5.71 7.85
C LEU A 52 -8.03 -4.23 7.56
N ASN A 53 -8.90 -3.37 8.07
CA ASN A 53 -8.65 -1.92 8.10
C ASN A 53 -7.56 -1.60 9.14
N GLY A 54 -6.29 -1.76 8.77
CA GLY A 54 -5.15 -1.67 9.68
C GLY A 54 -5.06 -0.33 10.43
N ILE A 55 -4.54 -0.36 11.66
CA ILE A 55 -4.38 0.87 12.46
C ILE A 55 -3.34 1.79 11.82
N THR A 56 -2.20 1.28 11.36
CA THR A 56 -1.20 2.05 10.61
C THR A 56 -1.79 2.69 9.36
N ARG A 57 -2.64 1.98 8.61
CA ARG A 57 -3.40 2.52 7.48
C ARG A 57 -4.26 3.71 7.90
N GLN A 58 -5.05 3.56 8.96
CA GLN A 58 -5.90 4.64 9.47
C GLN A 58 -5.10 5.86 9.92
N THR A 59 -3.97 5.65 10.61
CA THR A 59 -3.05 6.72 11.01
C THR A 59 -2.50 7.47 9.79
N VAL A 60 -2.00 6.74 8.79
CA VAL A 60 -1.47 7.35 7.55
C VAL A 60 -2.57 8.11 6.79
N ILE A 61 -3.79 7.59 6.72
CA ILE A 61 -4.93 8.31 6.14
C ILE A 61 -5.20 9.62 6.89
N GLY A 62 -5.15 9.60 8.22
CA GLY A 62 -5.29 10.80 9.05
C GLY A 62 -4.21 11.83 8.74
N MET A 63 -2.95 11.42 8.75
CA MET A 63 -1.80 12.28 8.43
C MET A 63 -1.91 12.92 7.04
N LEU A 64 -2.33 12.16 6.03
CA LEU A 64 -2.55 12.67 4.67
C LEU A 64 -3.68 13.71 4.64
N LYS A 65 -4.80 13.44 5.34
CA LYS A 65 -5.93 14.37 5.44
C LYS A 65 -5.55 15.67 6.17
N ASP A 66 -4.74 15.59 7.22
CA ASP A 66 -4.25 16.76 7.96
C ASP A 66 -3.38 17.68 7.08
N LYS A 67 -2.74 17.12 6.04
CA LYS A 67 -1.99 17.87 5.01
C LYS A 67 -2.86 18.40 3.88
N GLY A 68 -4.17 18.14 3.89
CA GLY A 68 -5.07 18.50 2.79
C GLY A 68 -4.91 17.63 1.54
N ILE A 69 -4.29 16.44 1.65
CA ILE A 69 -4.17 15.50 0.54
C ILE A 69 -5.47 14.69 0.45
N THR A 70 -6.05 14.64 -0.76
CA THR A 70 -7.23 13.81 -1.03
C THR A 70 -6.88 12.33 -0.89
N VAL A 71 -7.65 11.60 -0.10
CA VAL A 71 -7.52 10.14 0.04
C VAL A 71 -8.81 9.46 -0.41
N HIS A 72 -8.70 8.66 -1.46
CA HIS A 72 -9.78 7.85 -2.03
C HIS A 72 -9.72 6.42 -1.52
N GLU A 73 -10.63 6.08 -0.63
CA GLU A 73 -10.87 4.69 -0.20
C GLU A 73 -11.87 4.04 -1.17
N ARG A 74 -11.37 3.36 -2.19
CA ARG A 74 -12.21 2.85 -3.31
C ARG A 74 -11.79 1.45 -3.74
N ARG A 75 -12.64 0.81 -4.53
CA ARG A 75 -12.24 -0.43 -5.24
C ARG A 75 -11.26 -0.06 -6.35
N ILE A 76 -10.19 -0.84 -6.46
CA ILE A 76 -9.11 -0.63 -7.43
C ILE A 76 -8.98 -1.90 -8.25
N LYS A 77 -9.06 -1.80 -9.57
CA LYS A 77 -8.82 -2.93 -10.45
C LYS A 77 -7.31 -3.11 -10.71
N PRO A 78 -6.82 -4.33 -10.93
CA PRO A 78 -5.40 -4.57 -11.18
C PRO A 78 -4.83 -3.80 -12.38
N GLU A 79 -5.61 -3.60 -13.44
CA GLU A 79 -5.19 -2.83 -14.61
C GLU A 79 -4.95 -1.34 -14.31
N GLU A 80 -5.52 -0.79 -13.23
CA GLU A 80 -5.27 0.60 -12.84
C GLU A 80 -3.84 0.81 -12.32
N MET A 81 -3.13 -0.26 -11.94
CA MET A 81 -1.75 -0.18 -11.47
C MET A 81 -0.78 0.40 -12.49
N GLU A 82 -1.08 0.27 -13.79
CA GLU A 82 -0.28 0.89 -14.86
C GLU A 82 -0.28 2.42 -14.79
N GLY A 83 -1.34 3.03 -14.23
CA GLY A 83 -1.51 4.47 -14.17
C GLY A 83 -1.15 5.11 -12.82
N PHE A 84 -0.62 4.35 -11.86
CA PHE A 84 -0.17 4.89 -10.57
C PHE A 84 1.32 5.24 -10.62
N GLU A 85 1.68 6.35 -9.97
CA GLU A 85 3.04 6.91 -9.99
C GLU A 85 3.90 6.36 -8.85
N GLN A 86 3.33 6.25 -7.65
CA GLN A 86 4.01 5.80 -6.44
C GLN A 86 3.18 4.75 -5.72
N CYS A 87 3.84 3.89 -4.96
CA CYS A 87 3.19 2.83 -4.18
C CYS A 87 3.91 2.65 -2.84
N TRP A 88 3.14 2.38 -1.78
CA TRP A 88 3.70 1.95 -0.49
C TRP A 88 2.77 0.97 0.22
N LEU A 89 3.35 0.28 1.20
CA LEU A 89 2.64 -0.57 2.15
C LEU A 89 2.58 0.09 3.52
N THR A 90 1.52 -0.21 4.26
CA THR A 90 1.37 0.16 5.67
C THR A 90 1.09 -1.07 6.54
N GLY A 91 1.85 -1.28 7.60
CA GLY A 91 1.57 -2.34 8.58
C GLY A 91 2.39 -2.16 9.86
N THR A 92 2.04 -2.85 10.94
CA THR A 92 2.75 -2.67 12.23
C THR A 92 4.23 -3.01 12.14
N ALA A 93 4.58 -4.10 11.44
CA ALA A 93 5.98 -4.51 11.25
C ALA A 93 6.64 -3.83 10.04
N ALA A 94 5.85 -3.46 9.02
CA ALA A 94 6.35 -2.82 7.80
C ALA A 94 6.46 -1.30 7.93
N GLU A 95 5.85 -0.72 8.97
CA GLU A 95 5.59 0.72 9.11
C GLU A 95 5.07 1.28 7.78
N VAL A 96 5.71 2.31 7.21
CA VAL A 96 5.46 2.76 5.83
C VAL A 96 6.63 2.31 4.95
N THR A 97 6.40 1.32 4.09
CA THR A 97 7.44 0.75 3.22
C THR A 97 7.17 1.12 1.76
N PRO A 98 8.07 1.87 1.09
CA PRO A 98 7.96 2.13 -0.35
C PRO A 98 8.00 0.84 -1.18
N VAL A 99 7.22 0.79 -2.26
CA VAL A 99 7.18 -0.34 -3.19
C VAL A 99 7.58 0.15 -4.58
N GLY A 100 8.69 -0.39 -5.11
CA GLY A 100 9.17 -0.02 -6.45
C GLY A 100 8.58 -0.84 -7.59
N GLN A 101 8.00 -2.02 -7.31
CA GLN A 101 7.47 -2.91 -8.36
C GLN A 101 6.41 -3.87 -7.83
N ILE A 102 5.35 -4.09 -8.61
CA ILE A 102 4.35 -5.14 -8.42
C ILE A 102 4.13 -5.84 -9.76
N GLY A 103 4.61 -7.07 -9.91
CA GLY A 103 4.49 -7.81 -11.16
C GLY A 103 5.13 -7.02 -12.33
N PRO A 104 4.38 -6.72 -13.41
CA PRO A 104 4.88 -5.93 -14.54
C PRO A 104 4.90 -4.41 -14.28
N TYR A 105 4.28 -3.94 -13.19
CA TYR A 105 4.11 -2.51 -12.91
C TYR A 105 5.26 -1.98 -12.05
N THR A 106 5.82 -0.83 -12.43
CA THR A 106 6.92 -0.16 -11.73
C THR A 106 6.43 1.17 -11.18
N PHE A 107 6.88 1.51 -9.99
CA PHE A 107 6.51 2.74 -9.29
C PHE A 107 7.74 3.51 -8.86
N GLU A 108 7.64 4.83 -8.83
CA GLU A 108 8.68 5.69 -8.32
C GLU A 108 8.60 5.79 -6.79
N VAL A 109 9.77 5.79 -6.13
CA VAL A 109 9.86 6.20 -4.73
C VAL A 109 9.97 7.73 -4.69
N GLY A 110 8.84 8.37 -4.98
CA GLY A 110 8.70 9.82 -5.10
C GLY A 110 8.61 10.54 -3.75
N GLN A 111 8.49 11.87 -3.81
CA GLN A 111 8.56 12.75 -2.64
C GLN A 111 7.47 12.42 -1.61
N MET A 112 6.21 12.27 -2.05
CA MET A 112 5.09 11.96 -1.16
C MET A 112 5.31 10.67 -0.36
N THR A 113 5.80 9.61 -1.01
CA THR A 113 6.10 8.34 -0.35
C THR A 113 7.23 8.47 0.68
N ARG A 114 8.27 9.28 0.37
CA ARG A 114 9.38 9.53 1.30
C ARG A 114 8.93 10.35 2.51
N ASP A 115 8.13 11.39 2.28
CA ASP A 115 7.64 12.28 3.32
C ASP A 115 6.74 11.52 4.30
N ILE A 116 5.77 10.75 3.79
CA ILE A 116 4.85 10.01 4.67
C ILE A 116 5.57 8.92 5.46
N ALA A 117 6.62 8.31 4.90
CA ALA A 117 7.45 7.36 5.63
C ALA A 117 8.24 8.01 6.76
N ALA A 118 8.95 9.11 6.47
CA ALA A 118 9.75 9.84 7.45
C ALA A 118 8.89 10.42 8.57
N GLU A 119 7.71 10.93 8.24
CA GLU A 119 6.80 11.51 9.23
C GLU A 119 6.13 10.46 10.11
N TYR A 120 5.76 9.31 9.54
CA TYR A 120 5.22 8.22 10.34
C TYR A 120 6.30 7.69 11.30
N GLU A 121 7.53 7.55 10.83
CA GLU A 121 8.67 7.18 11.67
C GLU A 121 8.86 8.18 12.81
N ALA A 122 8.83 9.49 12.53
CA ALA A 122 8.92 10.52 13.56
C ALA A 122 7.77 10.43 14.58
N LEU A 123 6.54 10.18 14.12
CA LEU A 123 5.36 10.06 14.97
C LEU A 123 5.46 8.90 15.97
N VAL A 124 5.97 7.73 15.53
CA VAL A 124 6.06 6.53 16.38
C VAL A 124 7.32 6.46 17.23
N ARG A 125 8.23 7.43 17.08
CA ARG A 125 9.47 7.57 17.84
C ARG A 125 9.47 8.77 18.80
N ALA A 126 8.40 9.55 18.84
CA ALA A 126 8.19 10.65 19.79
C ALA A 126 7.85 10.13 21.20
#